data_AF-A0A1A8X710-F1
#
_entry.id   AF-A0A1A8X710-F1
#
_cell.length_a   1.000
_cell.length_b   1.000
_cell.length_c   1.000
_cell.angle_alpha   90.00
_cell.angle_beta   90.00
_cell.angle_gamma   90.00
#
_symmetry.space_group_name_H-M   'P 1'
#
loop_
_entity.id
_entity.type
_entity.pdbx_description
1 polymer ?
#
loop_
_entity_poly.entity_id
_entity_poly.type
_entity_poly.pdbx_seq_one_letter_code
_entity_poly.pdbx_strand_id
1 'polypeptide(L)'
;MTGDNSEGTEDFSEIYLGGLPSVQFYKDVGKNHNDLQNYIQPCEKIIAKEKSNEVKTICKKFLRHLDNSSVWDFEKPDYDICLLLNYWTYEKLNNIFRDKETSDKAFSNFQMISNYPENYIKKNLHYKNKCKYNIDFHKDEDWKKRKEFYEYCVDYDTIKGMITTYAEKCNNFYKYVKEKEELYKHFEDLCSKEEIKCPKFYE
;
A
#
# COMPACT_ATOMS: atom_id res chain seq x y z
N MET A 1 -4.43 34.65 -27.08
CA MET A 1 -3.41 33.65 -26.73
C MET A 1 -3.77 33.11 -25.37
N THR A 2 -4.29 31.89 -25.32
CA THR A 2 -4.57 31.17 -24.07
C THR A 2 -3.24 30.68 -23.51
N GLY A 3 -2.87 31.14 -22.30
CA GLY A 3 -1.67 30.68 -21.62
C GLY A 3 -1.78 29.19 -21.30
N ASP A 4 -0.74 28.44 -21.66
CA ASP A 4 -0.64 27.02 -21.36
C ASP A 4 -0.39 26.85 -19.84
N ASN A 5 -1.19 26.01 -19.19
CA ASN A 5 -1.16 25.80 -17.74
C ASN A 5 -0.50 24.46 -17.36
N SER A 6 0.16 23.80 -18.31
CA SER A 6 0.76 22.46 -18.15
C SER A 6 2.07 22.44 -17.35
N GLU A 7 2.93 23.46 -17.49
CA GLU A 7 4.27 23.51 -16.87
C GLU A 7 4.26 23.50 -15.31
N GLY A 8 3.14 23.81 -14.66
CA GLY A 8 3.04 23.89 -13.20
C GLY A 8 2.57 22.61 -12.48
N THR A 9 2.07 21.61 -13.21
CA THR A 9 1.38 20.45 -12.60
C THR A 9 2.21 19.17 -12.50
N GLU A 10 3.07 18.88 -13.48
CA GLU A 10 3.98 17.72 -13.38
C GLU A 10 5.03 17.97 -12.28
N ASP A 11 5.64 19.16 -12.26
CA ASP A 11 6.57 19.65 -11.23
C ASP A 11 6.02 19.46 -9.80
N PHE A 12 4.76 19.85 -9.56
CA PHE A 12 4.15 19.70 -8.24
C PHE A 12 3.98 18.24 -7.82
N SER A 13 3.50 17.38 -8.73
CA SER A 13 3.24 15.98 -8.44
C SER A 13 4.54 15.22 -8.17
N GLU A 14 5.56 15.42 -8.99
CA GLU A 14 6.83 14.71 -8.85
C GLU A 14 7.62 15.16 -7.60
N ILE A 15 7.69 16.47 -7.33
CA ILE A 15 8.47 17.00 -6.19
C ILE A 15 7.78 16.77 -4.86
N TYR A 16 6.51 17.15 -4.72
CA TYR A 16 5.84 17.20 -3.41
C TYR A 16 5.10 15.90 -3.11
N LEU A 17 4.23 15.44 -4.03
CA LEU A 17 3.47 14.20 -3.84
C LEU A 17 4.37 12.97 -4.00
N GLY A 18 5.41 13.05 -4.84
CA GLY A 18 6.41 11.99 -5.01
C GLY A 18 7.21 11.67 -3.74
N GLY A 19 7.26 12.59 -2.77
CA GLY A 19 7.94 12.43 -1.48
C GLY A 19 7.08 11.86 -0.34
N LEU A 20 5.78 11.62 -0.58
CA LEU A 20 4.85 11.18 0.48
C LEU A 20 5.18 9.79 1.04
N PRO A 21 4.92 9.51 2.33
CA PRO A 21 5.24 8.24 2.97
C PRO A 21 4.68 7.00 2.24
N SER A 22 3.40 7.03 1.83
CA SER A 22 2.77 5.91 1.11
C SER A 22 3.43 5.64 -0.25
N VAL A 23 3.77 6.71 -0.96
CA VAL A 23 4.44 6.67 -2.28
C VAL A 23 5.87 6.14 -2.14
N GLN A 24 6.61 6.59 -1.13
CA GLN A 24 7.97 6.11 -0.85
C GLN A 24 7.99 4.65 -0.38
N PHE A 25 7.00 4.25 0.43
CA PHE A 25 6.81 2.87 0.84
C PHE A 25 6.62 1.94 -0.37
N TYR A 26 5.71 2.28 -1.29
CA TYR A 26 5.52 1.50 -2.52
C TYR A 26 6.73 1.50 -3.46
N LYS A 27 7.54 2.57 -3.46
CA LYS A 27 8.81 2.63 -4.19
C LYS A 27 9.85 1.67 -3.59
N ASP A 28 10.02 1.57 -2.26
CA ASP A 28 10.93 0.58 -1.62
C ASP A 28 10.48 -0.86 -1.86
N VAL A 29 9.20 -1.17 -1.61
CA VAL A 29 8.64 -2.51 -1.85
C VAL A 29 8.77 -2.88 -3.32
N GLY A 30 8.51 -1.94 -4.23
CA GLY A 30 8.59 -2.14 -5.68
C GLY A 30 9.99 -2.29 -6.26
N LYS A 31 11.05 -1.93 -5.53
CA LYS A 31 12.42 -1.89 -6.04
C LYS A 31 13.02 -3.28 -6.28
N ASN A 32 13.84 -3.39 -7.32
CA ASN A 32 14.61 -4.61 -7.60
C ASN A 32 15.93 -4.56 -6.80
N HIS A 33 15.92 -5.13 -5.59
CA HIS A 33 17.11 -5.20 -4.74
C HIS A 33 18.01 -6.38 -5.12
N ASN A 34 19.33 -6.25 -4.92
CA ASN A 34 20.30 -7.29 -5.28
C ASN A 34 20.13 -8.58 -4.44
N ASP A 35 19.57 -8.48 -3.24
CA ASP A 35 19.31 -9.60 -2.31
C ASP A 35 18.04 -10.39 -2.65
N LEU A 36 17.27 -10.01 -3.68
CA LEU A 36 16.02 -10.69 -4.05
C LEU A 36 16.20 -12.19 -4.40
N GLN A 37 17.42 -12.61 -4.75
CA GLN A 37 17.73 -14.03 -5.02
C GLN A 37 17.62 -14.90 -3.76
N ASN A 38 17.82 -14.33 -2.56
CA ASN A 38 17.70 -15.05 -1.28
C ASN A 38 16.28 -15.61 -1.05
N TYR A 39 15.28 -15.02 -1.70
CA TYR A 39 13.86 -15.36 -1.55
C TYR A 39 13.32 -16.26 -2.68
N ILE A 40 14.16 -16.78 -3.59
CA ILE A 40 13.70 -17.76 -4.61
C ILE A 40 13.05 -18.96 -3.93
N GLN A 41 13.80 -19.68 -3.08
CA GLN A 41 13.35 -20.95 -2.49
C GLN A 41 12.10 -20.78 -1.59
N PRO A 42 11.97 -19.74 -0.74
CA PRO A 42 10.72 -19.41 -0.08
C PRO A 42 9.53 -19.20 -1.03
N CYS A 43 9.72 -18.54 -2.17
CA CYS A 43 8.66 -18.24 -3.13
C CYS A 43 8.25 -19.40 -4.04
N GLU A 44 9.05 -20.48 -4.13
CA GLU A 44 8.63 -21.72 -4.78
C GLU A 44 7.45 -22.41 -4.06
N LYS A 45 7.19 -22.05 -2.80
CA LYS A 45 6.03 -22.54 -2.02
C LYS A 45 4.68 -21.91 -2.45
N ILE A 46 4.68 -20.90 -3.32
CA ILE A 46 3.44 -20.22 -3.76
C ILE A 46 2.74 -21.01 -4.86
N ILE A 47 1.45 -21.24 -4.67
CA ILE A 47 0.58 -21.90 -5.65
C ILE A 47 0.03 -20.84 -6.62
N ALA A 48 0.75 -20.65 -7.73
CA ALA A 48 0.32 -19.83 -8.87
C ALA A 48 0.42 -20.66 -10.16
N LYS A 49 -0.74 -21.09 -10.70
CA LYS A 49 -0.84 -21.88 -11.93
C LYS A 49 -0.45 -21.05 -13.17
N GLU A 50 -1.10 -19.90 -13.30
CA GLU A 50 -0.81 -18.91 -14.34
C GLU A 50 0.08 -17.81 -13.76
N LYS A 51 0.84 -17.11 -14.62
CA LYS A 51 1.64 -15.93 -14.24
C LYS A 51 2.61 -16.16 -13.08
N SER A 52 3.08 -17.41 -12.94
CA SER A 52 3.91 -17.87 -11.82
C SER A 52 5.18 -17.04 -11.64
N ASN A 53 5.84 -16.63 -12.73
CA ASN A 53 7.06 -15.82 -12.66
C ASN A 53 6.79 -14.39 -12.15
N GLU A 54 5.70 -13.77 -12.62
CA GLU A 54 5.26 -12.45 -12.18
C GLU A 54 4.84 -12.49 -10.69
N VAL A 55 4.06 -13.49 -10.26
CA VAL A 55 3.66 -13.67 -8.86
C VAL A 55 4.87 -13.96 -7.95
N LYS A 56 5.79 -14.84 -8.37
CA LYS A 56 7.05 -15.10 -7.63
C LYS A 56 7.91 -13.85 -7.51
N THR A 57 7.87 -12.94 -8.49
CA THR A 57 8.58 -11.66 -8.42
C THR A 57 7.99 -10.74 -7.36
N ILE A 58 6.65 -10.68 -7.24
CA ILE A 58 5.97 -9.97 -6.14
C ILE A 58 6.33 -10.61 -4.79
N CYS A 59 6.33 -11.94 -4.70
CA CYS A 59 6.71 -12.66 -3.47
C CYS A 59 8.12 -12.33 -2.98
N LYS A 60 9.13 -12.31 -3.87
CA LYS A 60 10.51 -11.98 -3.47
C LYS A 60 10.59 -10.59 -2.86
N LYS A 61 9.85 -9.63 -3.42
CA LYS A 61 9.77 -8.24 -2.93
C LYS A 61 9.05 -8.15 -1.59
N PHE A 62 7.91 -8.84 -1.47
CA PHE A 62 7.14 -8.94 -0.23
C PHE A 62 7.97 -9.52 0.93
N LEU A 63 8.62 -10.67 0.71
CA LEU A 63 9.50 -11.31 1.70
C LEU A 63 10.72 -10.45 2.04
N ARG A 64 11.38 -9.84 1.04
CA ARG A 64 12.48 -8.89 1.27
C ARG A 64 12.05 -7.73 2.14
N HIS A 65 10.87 -7.16 1.90
CA HIS A 65 10.37 -6.06 2.71
C HIS A 65 10.07 -6.50 4.15
N LEU A 66 9.50 -7.71 4.35
CA LEU A 66 9.30 -8.29 5.69
C LEU A 66 10.61 -8.62 6.44
N ASP A 67 11.69 -9.01 5.76
CA ASP A 67 12.96 -9.43 6.37
C ASP A 67 13.94 -8.26 6.58
N ASN A 68 13.99 -7.31 5.64
CA ASN A 68 15.07 -6.33 5.49
C ASN A 68 14.63 -4.85 5.40
N SER A 69 13.35 -4.50 5.52
CA SER A 69 12.95 -3.08 5.58
C SER A 69 13.11 -2.49 6.99
N SER A 70 13.64 -1.27 7.08
CA SER A 70 13.85 -0.56 8.36
C SER A 70 12.57 -0.02 9.00
N VAL A 71 11.42 -0.08 8.29
CA VAL A 71 10.12 0.27 8.88
C VAL A 71 9.76 -0.63 10.07
N TRP A 72 10.37 -1.82 10.17
CA TRP A 72 10.19 -2.77 11.27
C TRP A 72 11.09 -2.50 12.49
N ASP A 73 12.02 -1.54 12.40
CA ASP A 73 12.91 -1.18 13.51
C ASP A 73 12.22 -0.25 14.53
N PHE A 74 11.03 0.28 14.20
CA PHE A 74 10.19 1.10 15.07
C PHE A 74 9.18 0.23 15.83
N GLU A 75 9.19 0.27 17.16
CA GLU A 75 8.30 -0.56 18.00
C GLU A 75 6.80 -0.22 17.84
N LYS A 76 6.49 1.02 17.45
CA LYS A 76 5.15 1.55 17.24
C LYS A 76 5.16 2.48 16.03
N PRO A 77 4.87 1.99 14.81
CA PRO A 77 4.67 2.86 13.65
C PRO A 77 3.37 3.65 13.78
N ASP A 78 3.32 4.85 13.20
CA ASP A 78 2.15 5.74 13.24
C ASP A 78 0.97 5.22 12.38
N TYR A 79 1.20 4.17 11.58
CA TYR A 79 0.20 3.52 10.73
C TYR A 79 0.43 2.00 10.61
N ASP A 80 -0.59 1.26 10.21
CA ASP A 80 -0.51 -0.17 9.89
C ASP A 80 0.27 -0.39 8.58
N ILE A 81 1.56 -0.71 8.73
CA ILE A 81 2.48 -1.08 7.65
C ILE A 81 1.97 -2.29 6.86
N CYS A 82 1.28 -3.23 7.51
CA CYS A 82 0.79 -4.45 6.88
C CYS A 82 -0.43 -4.20 6.01
N LEU A 83 -1.35 -3.34 6.43
CA LEU A 83 -2.46 -2.92 5.58
C LEU A 83 -1.93 -2.28 4.28
N LEU A 84 -0.93 -1.40 4.40
CA LEU A 84 -0.27 -0.77 3.25
C LEU A 84 0.45 -1.78 2.34
N LEU A 85 1.21 -2.72 2.93
CA LEU A 85 1.90 -3.78 2.18
C LEU A 85 0.93 -4.71 1.44
N ASN A 86 -0.21 -5.04 2.07
CA ASN A 86 -1.22 -5.89 1.47
C ASN A 86 -1.97 -5.16 0.34
N TYR A 87 -2.28 -3.87 0.47
CA TYR A 87 -2.82 -3.06 -0.63
C TYR A 87 -1.88 -3.02 -1.84
N TRP A 88 -0.57 -2.85 -1.62
CA TRP A 88 0.43 -2.91 -2.68
C TRP A 88 0.40 -4.27 -3.40
N THR A 89 0.48 -5.37 -2.64
CA THR A 89 0.49 -6.73 -3.19
C THR A 89 -0.78 -7.02 -3.97
N TYR A 90 -1.96 -6.74 -3.40
CA TYR A 90 -3.24 -7.02 -4.05
C TYR A 90 -3.40 -6.18 -5.33
N GLU A 91 -3.00 -4.91 -5.34
CA GLU A 91 -2.99 -4.10 -6.56
C GLU A 91 -2.10 -4.71 -7.65
N LYS A 92 -0.89 -5.18 -7.32
CA LYS A 92 -0.01 -5.81 -8.31
C LYS A 92 -0.59 -7.12 -8.86
N LEU A 93 -1.21 -7.94 -8.01
CA LEU A 93 -1.90 -9.17 -8.44
C LEU A 93 -3.10 -8.84 -9.35
N ASN A 94 -3.95 -7.89 -8.94
CA ASN A 94 -5.10 -7.44 -9.73
C ASN A 94 -4.69 -6.85 -11.09
N ASN A 95 -3.53 -6.18 -11.18
CA ASN A 95 -3.01 -5.68 -12.45
C ASN A 95 -2.44 -6.77 -13.37
N ILE A 96 -1.93 -7.87 -12.81
CA ILE A 96 -1.46 -9.05 -13.55
C ILE A 96 -2.63 -9.87 -14.10
N PHE A 97 -3.60 -10.21 -13.24
CA PHE A 97 -4.69 -11.12 -13.59
C PHE A 97 -5.88 -10.42 -14.23
N ARG A 98 -6.19 -9.19 -13.78
CA ARG A 98 -7.38 -8.40 -14.19
C ARG A 98 -8.72 -9.10 -13.94
N ASP A 99 -8.70 -10.14 -13.12
CA ASP A 99 -9.83 -10.94 -12.67
C ASP A 99 -9.82 -11.01 -11.15
N LYS A 100 -10.97 -10.78 -10.51
CA LYS A 100 -11.05 -10.72 -9.04
C LYS A 100 -10.78 -12.09 -8.41
N GLU A 101 -11.45 -13.14 -8.90
CA GLU A 101 -11.38 -14.48 -8.29
C GLU A 101 -9.94 -15.04 -8.34
N THR A 102 -9.23 -14.84 -9.44
CA THR A 102 -7.84 -15.25 -9.61
C THR A 102 -6.88 -14.39 -8.76
N SER A 103 -7.17 -13.09 -8.62
CA SER A 103 -6.39 -12.19 -7.75
C SER A 103 -6.54 -12.57 -6.27
N ASP A 104 -7.76 -12.84 -5.81
CA ASP A 104 -8.07 -13.30 -4.45
C ASP A 104 -7.36 -14.63 -4.15
N LYS A 105 -7.46 -15.61 -5.06
CA LYS A 105 -6.74 -16.90 -4.95
C LYS A 105 -5.23 -16.70 -4.88
N ALA A 106 -4.65 -15.84 -5.72
CA ALA A 106 -3.23 -15.56 -5.67
C ALA A 106 -2.83 -14.88 -4.35
N PHE A 107 -3.63 -13.91 -3.88
CA PHE A 107 -3.42 -13.15 -2.65
C PHE A 107 -3.46 -14.02 -1.39
N SER A 108 -4.27 -15.09 -1.37
CA SER A 108 -4.30 -16.05 -0.25
C SER A 108 -2.91 -16.64 0.09
N ASN A 109 -2.01 -16.79 -0.89
CA ASN A 109 -0.62 -17.22 -0.65
C ASN A 109 0.17 -16.20 0.18
N PHE A 110 -0.09 -14.90 -0.02
CA PHE A 110 0.56 -13.80 0.71
C PHE A 110 -0.04 -13.64 2.11
N GLN A 111 -1.33 -13.91 2.29
CA GLN A 111 -1.95 -14.06 3.60
C GLN A 111 -1.32 -15.24 4.38
N MET A 112 -1.04 -16.37 3.72
CA MET A 112 -0.34 -17.50 4.33
C MET A 112 1.10 -17.13 4.77
N ILE A 113 1.84 -16.37 3.97
CA ILE A 113 3.14 -15.81 4.36
C ILE A 113 3.01 -14.87 5.57
N SER A 114 1.99 -14.01 5.57
CA SER A 114 1.74 -13.01 6.62
C SER A 114 1.41 -13.65 7.97
N ASN A 115 0.67 -14.76 7.94
CA ASN A 115 0.28 -15.53 9.13
C ASN A 115 1.43 -16.38 9.70
N TYR A 116 2.37 -16.83 8.85
CA TYR A 116 3.46 -17.74 9.22
C TYR A 116 4.84 -17.30 8.68
N PRO A 117 5.30 -16.06 8.93
CA PRO A 117 6.52 -15.51 8.32
C PRO A 117 7.78 -16.33 8.62
N GLU A 118 7.85 -16.98 9.79
CA GLU A 118 8.92 -17.90 10.19
C GLU A 118 9.14 -19.09 9.24
N ASN A 119 8.12 -19.47 8.45
CA ASN A 119 8.24 -20.49 7.42
C ASN A 119 8.91 -20.00 6.13
N TYR A 120 9.20 -18.69 6.01
CA TYR A 120 9.69 -18.06 4.79
C TYR A 120 10.95 -17.19 4.97
N ILE A 121 11.17 -16.59 6.15
CA ILE A 121 12.31 -15.72 6.46
C ILE A 121 13.08 -16.19 7.71
N LYS A 122 14.38 -15.84 7.79
CA LYS A 122 15.32 -16.45 8.76
C LYS A 122 15.67 -15.58 9.98
N LYS A 123 15.40 -14.28 9.97
CA LYS A 123 15.74 -13.40 11.12
C LYS A 123 14.82 -13.64 12.32
N ASN A 124 15.37 -13.41 13.52
CA ASN A 124 14.61 -13.42 14.77
C ASN A 124 13.50 -12.35 14.72
N LEU A 125 12.24 -12.80 14.77
CA LEU A 125 11.06 -11.95 14.59
C LEU A 125 10.72 -11.12 15.83
N HIS A 126 11.15 -9.85 15.81
CA HIS A 126 10.39 -8.72 16.35
C HIS A 126 9.75 -7.90 15.18
N TYR A 127 8.74 -7.07 15.40
CA TYR A 127 8.02 -6.78 16.65
C TYR A 127 7.04 -7.89 17.12
N LYS A 128 7.06 -9.04 16.43
CA LYS A 128 6.37 -10.34 16.68
C LYS A 128 5.03 -10.50 15.94
N ASN A 129 5.03 -11.41 14.95
CA ASN A 129 3.91 -11.74 14.05
C ASN A 129 3.59 -10.64 13.01
N LYS A 130 4.61 -10.11 12.33
CA LYS A 130 4.58 -8.83 11.58
C LYS A 130 3.25 -8.44 10.95
N CYS A 131 2.58 -9.32 10.18
CA CYS A 131 1.27 -9.05 9.58
C CYS A 131 0.17 -10.07 9.98
N LYS A 132 -0.14 -10.18 11.27
CA LYS A 132 -1.15 -11.13 11.80
C LYS A 132 -2.60 -10.68 11.64
N TYR A 133 -3.01 -10.35 10.42
CA TYR A 133 -4.40 -10.03 10.10
C TYR A 133 -4.90 -10.82 8.90
N ASN A 134 -6.10 -11.40 9.05
CA ASN A 134 -6.89 -11.84 7.91
C ASN A 134 -7.50 -10.58 7.26
N ILE A 135 -6.69 -9.90 6.44
CA ILE A 135 -7.09 -8.62 5.83
C ILE A 135 -8.02 -8.91 4.66
N ASP A 136 -9.32 -8.80 4.95
CA ASP A 136 -10.41 -9.11 4.04
C ASP A 136 -10.82 -7.94 3.13
N PHE A 137 -10.06 -6.82 3.08
CA PHE A 137 -10.40 -5.65 2.23
C PHE A 137 -10.61 -6.03 0.75
N HIS A 138 -9.97 -7.11 0.28
CA HIS A 138 -10.05 -7.57 -1.11
C HIS A 138 -11.47 -8.05 -1.47
N LYS A 139 -12.25 -8.45 -0.46
CA LYS A 139 -13.65 -8.84 -0.61
C LYS A 139 -14.53 -7.62 -0.86
N ASP A 140 -14.21 -6.47 -0.25
CA ASP A 140 -14.94 -5.21 -0.39
C ASP A 140 -14.93 -4.72 -1.84
N GLU A 141 -16.09 -4.36 -2.38
CA GLU A 141 -16.21 -3.88 -3.77
C GLU A 141 -15.49 -2.53 -3.99
N ASP A 142 -15.41 -1.71 -2.94
CA ASP A 142 -14.77 -0.40 -2.90
C ASP A 142 -13.30 -0.44 -2.42
N TRP A 143 -12.63 -1.61 -2.44
CA TRP A 143 -11.24 -1.77 -1.98
C TRP A 143 -10.26 -0.74 -2.54
N LYS A 144 -10.48 -0.25 -3.77
CA LYS A 144 -9.66 0.81 -4.38
C LYS A 144 -9.82 2.15 -3.67
N LYS A 145 -11.05 2.52 -3.30
CA LYS A 145 -11.32 3.71 -2.48
C LYS A 145 -10.71 3.55 -1.09
N ARG A 146 -10.80 2.36 -0.49
CA ARG A 146 -10.21 2.07 0.83
C ARG A 146 -8.69 2.20 0.80
N LYS A 147 -8.05 1.68 -0.26
CA LYS A 147 -6.62 1.84 -0.54
C LYS A 147 -6.23 3.31 -0.64
N GLU A 148 -6.88 4.08 -1.51
CA GLU A 148 -6.58 5.50 -1.74
C GLU A 148 -6.81 6.37 -0.50
N PHE A 149 -7.88 6.07 0.25
CA PHE A 149 -8.20 6.77 1.49
C PHE A 149 -7.20 6.44 2.60
N TYR A 150 -6.80 5.17 2.75
CA TYR A 150 -5.77 4.77 3.70
C TYR A 150 -4.38 5.36 3.36
N GLU A 151 -4.03 5.43 2.07
CA GLU A 151 -2.84 6.15 1.59
C GLU A 151 -2.87 7.62 2.01
N TYR A 152 -4.02 8.29 1.87
CA TYR A 152 -4.17 9.68 2.33
C TYR A 152 -4.08 9.82 3.85
N CYS A 153 -4.60 8.87 4.64
CA CYS A 153 -4.39 8.83 6.10
C CYS A 153 -2.90 8.73 6.46
N VAL A 154 -2.15 7.85 5.81
CA VAL A 154 -0.70 7.67 5.98
C VAL A 154 0.10 8.93 5.61
N ASP A 155 -0.38 9.69 4.62
CA ASP A 155 0.30 10.87 4.09
C ASP A 155 -0.10 12.19 4.78
N TYR A 156 -1.19 12.19 5.57
CA TYR A 156 -1.86 13.39 6.07
C TYR A 156 -0.95 14.39 6.79
N ASP A 157 -0.17 13.94 7.79
CA ASP A 157 0.69 14.84 8.57
C ASP A 157 1.86 15.40 7.73
N THR A 158 2.35 14.62 6.75
CA THR A 158 3.35 15.11 5.79
C THR A 158 2.76 16.21 4.92
N ILE A 159 1.56 16.00 4.38
CA ILE A 159 0.85 16.99 3.55
C ILE A 159 0.57 18.26 4.36
N LYS A 160 0.10 18.14 5.60
CA LYS A 160 -0.16 19.26 6.52
C LYS A 160 1.11 20.06 6.82
N GLY A 161 2.24 19.39 7.04
CA GLY A 161 3.56 20.03 7.18
C GLY A 161 3.99 20.75 5.91
N MET A 162 3.81 20.12 4.74
CA MET A 162 4.13 20.73 3.44
C MET A 162 3.27 21.95 3.13
N ILE A 163 1.95 21.93 3.38
CA ILE A 163 1.05 23.09 3.22
C ILE A 163 1.54 24.29 4.04
N THR A 164 2.00 24.04 5.27
CA THR A 164 2.51 25.08 6.18
C THR A 164 3.87 25.63 5.72
N THR A 165 4.68 24.79 5.08
CA THR A 165 6.06 25.11 4.66
C THR A 165 6.11 25.80 3.29
N TYR A 166 5.29 25.35 2.35
CA TYR A 166 5.28 25.75 0.94
C TYR A 166 3.99 26.52 0.61
N ALA A 167 3.80 27.66 1.28
CA ALA A 167 2.60 28.47 1.15
C ALA A 167 2.33 28.93 -0.29
N GLU A 168 3.37 29.08 -1.12
CA GLU A 168 3.28 29.38 -2.56
C GLU A 168 2.64 28.26 -3.39
N LYS A 169 2.65 27.01 -2.89
CA LYS A 169 1.99 25.84 -3.50
C LYS A 169 0.63 25.53 -2.85
N CYS A 170 0.12 26.39 -1.96
CA CYS A 170 -1.13 26.16 -1.23
C CYS A 170 -2.33 25.83 -2.15
N ASN A 171 -2.45 26.49 -3.31
CA ASN A 171 -3.52 26.19 -4.29
C ASN A 171 -3.42 24.77 -4.86
N ASN A 172 -2.20 24.25 -5.09
CA ASN A 172 -1.98 22.88 -5.58
C ASN A 172 -2.36 21.85 -4.50
N PHE A 173 -1.94 22.09 -3.25
CA PHE A 173 -2.34 21.25 -2.13
C PHE A 173 -3.85 21.31 -1.86
N TYR A 174 -4.47 22.49 -1.92
CA TYR A 174 -5.93 22.64 -1.79
C TYR A 174 -6.67 21.82 -2.84
N LYS A 175 -6.22 21.85 -4.11
CA LYS A 175 -6.79 21.01 -5.16
C LYS A 175 -6.65 19.51 -4.83
N TYR A 176 -5.45 19.06 -4.45
CA TYR A 176 -5.20 17.67 -4.08
C TYR A 176 -6.07 17.20 -2.89
N VAL A 177 -6.15 17.99 -1.82
CA VAL A 177 -6.98 17.68 -0.64
C VAL A 177 -8.47 17.68 -1.01
N LYS A 178 -8.91 18.60 -1.85
CA LYS A 178 -10.30 18.65 -2.33
C LYS A 178 -10.67 17.45 -3.20
N GLU A 179 -9.75 16.90 -3.98
CA GLU A 179 -9.97 15.65 -4.72
C GLU A 179 -10.24 14.45 -3.78
N LYS A 180 -9.81 14.51 -2.50
CA LYS A 180 -10.11 13.50 -1.48
C LYS A 180 -11.47 13.70 -0.79
N GLU A 181 -12.15 14.84 -0.97
CA GLU A 181 -13.44 15.16 -0.35
C GLU A 181 -14.51 14.07 -0.64
N GLU A 182 -14.51 13.52 -1.85
CA GLU A 182 -15.45 12.46 -2.27
C GLU A 182 -15.12 11.08 -1.67
N LEU A 183 -13.87 10.83 -1.24
CA LEU A 183 -13.53 9.64 -0.45
C LEU A 183 -14.10 9.74 0.96
N TYR A 184 -13.94 10.91 1.60
CA TYR A 184 -14.51 11.17 2.93
C TYR A 184 -16.02 11.00 2.93
N LYS A 185 -16.75 11.63 1.99
CA LYS A 185 -18.21 11.47 1.87
C LYS A 185 -18.62 10.02 1.65
N HIS A 186 -17.88 9.27 0.83
CA HIS A 186 -18.16 7.85 0.59
C HIS A 186 -18.03 7.01 1.86
N PHE A 187 -16.99 7.23 2.68
CA PHE A 187 -16.81 6.48 3.92
C PHE A 187 -17.70 6.97 5.07
N GLU A 188 -17.98 8.27 5.17
CA GLU A 188 -18.94 8.83 6.11
C GLU A 188 -20.34 8.26 5.89
N ASP A 189 -20.83 8.24 4.64
CA ASP A 189 -22.12 7.64 4.27
C ASP A 189 -22.15 6.12 4.51
N LEU A 190 -21.08 5.41 4.16
CA LEU A 190 -20.99 3.96 4.35
C LEU A 190 -20.98 3.58 5.83
N CYS A 191 -20.13 4.21 6.65
CA CYS A 191 -20.03 3.92 8.08
C CYS A 191 -21.30 4.34 8.83
N SER A 192 -22.00 5.40 8.39
CA SER A 192 -23.30 5.80 8.95
C SER A 192 -24.45 4.84 8.66
N LYS A 193 -24.38 4.07 7.57
CA LYS A 193 -25.41 3.12 7.15
C LYS A 193 -25.13 1.69 7.56
N GLU A 194 -23.87 1.28 7.49
CA GLU A 194 -23.42 -0.11 7.67
C GLU A 194 -22.09 -0.14 8.44
N GLU A 195 -22.15 0.07 9.76
CA GLU A 195 -21.01 0.04 10.70
C GLU A 195 -20.08 -1.17 10.45
N ILE A 196 -20.64 -2.35 10.21
CA ILE A 196 -19.88 -3.60 9.93
C ILE A 196 -19.00 -3.51 8.66
N LYS A 197 -19.38 -2.67 7.68
CA LYS A 197 -18.61 -2.41 6.45
C LYS A 197 -17.62 -1.25 6.59
N CYS A 198 -17.66 -0.51 7.69
CA CYS A 198 -16.76 0.61 7.92
C CYS A 198 -15.29 0.14 7.89
N PRO A 199 -14.35 0.87 7.27
CA PRO A 199 -12.95 0.50 7.32
C PRO A 199 -12.42 0.61 8.77
N LYS A 200 -11.74 -0.42 9.27
CA LYS A 200 -11.21 -0.46 10.66
C LYS A 200 -10.22 0.66 11.04
N PHE A 201 -9.76 1.44 10.06
CA PHE A 201 -8.86 2.57 10.24
C PHE A 201 -9.58 3.93 10.17
N TYR A 202 -10.92 3.93 10.10
CA TYR A 202 -11.77 5.12 10.12
C TYR A 202 -12.17 5.56 11.53
N GLU A 203 -12.13 4.63 12.50
CA GLU A 203 -12.32 4.85 13.94
C GLU A 203 -11.05 5.42 14.60
#